data_AF-A0AAV9SFJ4-F1
#
_entry.id   AF-A0AAV9SFJ4-F1
#
_cell.length_a   1.000
_cell.length_b   1.000
_cell.length_c   1.000
_cell.angle_alpha   90.00
_cell.angle_beta   90.00
_cell.angle_gamma   90.00
#
_symmetry.space_group_name_H-M   'P 1'
#
loop_
_entity.id
_entity.type
_entity.pdbx_description
1 polymer ?
#
loop_
_entity_poly.entity_id
_entity_poly.type
_entity_poly.pdbx_seq_one_letter_code
_entity_poly.pdbx_strand_id
1 'polypeptide(L)'
;MQRVGCSLWFYPLMLALLQLLEKLSASTSTPTIPTPTLDIYSRSGDSVVLVCRAPKGHRGVLFMLYRDTKKMDWQEPQYGTEQVYFTVRMEEADSGQRYLYCCLYKNQEGLYSLFSPYLQLKQKGVLPVPSLVLQQQTDVWHLLCTGSPAYPGSMFSLYVAGNKLPVATYHAKALHHQVTFPVPVQDSPVTFYQCQYTALLGSTWSPSERSAPLALTTGLSPPSSKGVDWPLVLGSFSAAVLFLCSLVFVVVLAKRKVKASAEEKKRRQQAHFWTKVHARDHIVDLTVRRTSCTSQEWACGDTEGPSTSSLWSPLSTFTTPIH
;
A
#
# COMPACT_ATOMS: atom_id res chain seq x y z
N MET A 1 -27.85 -64.95 -19.57
CA MET A 1 -28.45 -63.67 -19.14
C MET A 1 -28.07 -63.44 -17.67
N GLN A 2 -27.18 -62.49 -17.39
CA GLN A 2 -26.91 -62.04 -16.03
C GLN A 2 -26.73 -60.53 -16.07
N ARG A 3 -27.71 -59.81 -15.51
CA ARG A 3 -27.71 -58.34 -15.41
C ARG A 3 -26.78 -57.93 -14.26
N VAL A 4 -25.74 -57.17 -14.58
CA VAL A 4 -24.94 -56.43 -13.60
C VAL A 4 -25.71 -55.17 -13.25
N GLY A 5 -26.33 -55.15 -12.06
CA GLY A 5 -26.93 -53.96 -11.47
C GLY A 5 -25.85 -53.17 -10.72
N CYS A 6 -25.24 -52.18 -11.37
CA CYS A 6 -24.34 -51.25 -10.70
C CYS A 6 -25.14 -50.31 -9.77
N SER A 7 -24.67 -50.25 -8.53
CA SER A 7 -25.18 -49.52 -7.38
C SER A 7 -25.43 -48.02 -7.63
N LEU A 8 -26.69 -47.60 -7.49
CA LEU A 8 -27.17 -46.21 -7.54
C LEU A 8 -27.01 -45.43 -6.21
N TRP A 9 -26.34 -46.00 -5.21
CA TRP A 9 -26.28 -45.44 -3.85
C TRP A 9 -25.15 -44.42 -3.62
N PHE A 10 -24.21 -44.29 -4.56
CA PHE A 10 -23.04 -43.41 -4.41
C PHE A 10 -23.34 -41.93 -4.63
N TYR A 11 -24.32 -41.60 -5.48
CA TYR A 11 -24.68 -40.22 -5.80
C TYR A 11 -25.22 -39.40 -4.61
N PRO A 12 -26.16 -39.89 -3.79
CA PRO A 12 -26.63 -39.13 -2.63
C PRO A 12 -25.55 -38.94 -1.56
N LEU A 13 -24.63 -39.90 -1.41
CA LEU A 13 -23.51 -39.81 -0.47
C LEU A 13 -22.51 -38.71 -0.87
N MET A 14 -22.18 -38.64 -2.17
CA MET A 14 -21.29 -37.60 -2.70
C MET A 14 -21.90 -36.21 -2.62
N LEU A 15 -23.21 -36.07 -2.87
CA LEU A 15 -23.95 -34.81 -2.71
C LEU A 15 -24.00 -34.35 -1.24
N ALA A 16 -24.21 -35.28 -0.30
CA ALA A 16 -24.17 -34.96 1.12
C ALA A 16 -22.77 -34.54 1.58
N LEU A 17 -21.71 -35.18 1.06
CA LEU A 17 -20.32 -34.82 1.35
C LEU A 17 -19.96 -33.44 0.78
N LEU A 18 -20.43 -33.13 -0.43
CA LEU A 18 -20.27 -31.81 -1.06
C LEU A 18 -20.96 -30.71 -0.26
N GLN A 19 -22.19 -30.94 0.21
CA GLN A 19 -22.89 -29.97 1.06
C GLN A 19 -22.26 -29.81 2.45
N LEU A 20 -21.65 -30.87 3.00
CA LEU A 20 -20.88 -30.77 4.24
C LEU A 20 -19.61 -29.95 4.03
N LEU A 21 -18.93 -30.14 2.90
CA LEU A 21 -17.70 -29.43 2.55
C LEU A 21 -17.95 -27.94 2.24
N GLU A 22 -19.10 -27.62 1.65
CA GLU A 22 -19.57 -26.25 1.41
C GLU A 22 -19.90 -25.54 2.73
N LYS A 23 -20.52 -26.26 3.70
CA LYS A 23 -20.77 -25.75 5.06
C LYS A 23 -19.51 -25.59 5.90
N LEU A 24 -18.46 -26.39 5.65
CA LEU A 24 -17.16 -26.25 6.30
C LEU A 24 -16.28 -25.15 5.66
N SER A 25 -16.55 -24.78 4.40
CA SER A 25 -15.85 -23.72 3.67
C SER A 25 -16.38 -22.31 3.99
N ALA A 26 -17.56 -22.21 4.62
CA ALA A 26 -17.97 -21.00 5.30
C ALA A 26 -17.17 -20.85 6.61
N SER A 27 -15.86 -20.61 6.48
CA SER A 27 -15.09 -20.01 7.56
C SER A 27 -15.81 -18.73 7.96
N THR A 28 -16.43 -18.75 9.13
CA THR A 28 -16.79 -17.57 9.89
C THR A 28 -15.54 -16.74 10.06
N SER A 29 -15.29 -15.80 9.14
CA SER A 29 -14.40 -14.69 9.40
C SER A 29 -15.05 -13.91 10.53
N THR A 30 -14.52 -14.04 11.74
CA THR A 30 -14.94 -13.20 12.85
C THR A 30 -14.82 -11.74 12.41
N PRO A 31 -15.82 -10.89 12.67
CA PRO A 31 -15.74 -9.47 12.32
C PRO A 31 -14.58 -8.84 13.11
N THR A 32 -13.45 -8.67 12.45
CA THR A 32 -12.24 -8.11 13.05
C THR A 32 -12.35 -6.60 13.00
N ILE A 33 -12.54 -5.97 14.15
CA ILE A 33 -12.53 -4.51 14.25
C ILE A 33 -11.13 -3.96 13.93
N PRO A 34 -11.01 -2.76 13.34
CA PRO A 34 -9.75 -2.29 12.81
C PRO A 34 -8.78 -1.90 13.93
N THR A 35 -7.49 -2.14 13.68
CA THR A 35 -6.39 -1.95 14.61
C THR A 35 -6.17 -0.47 14.95
N PRO A 36 -5.93 -0.11 16.24
CA PRO A 36 -5.64 1.26 16.63
C PRO A 36 -4.20 1.68 16.31
N THR A 37 -3.93 2.99 16.40
CA THR A 37 -2.58 3.54 16.39
C THR A 37 -2.15 3.96 17.79
N LEU A 38 -0.86 3.82 18.08
CA LEU A 38 -0.24 4.30 19.31
C LEU A 38 0.90 5.25 18.95
N ASP A 39 0.74 6.51 19.33
CA ASP A 39 1.69 7.58 19.00
C ASP A 39 2.13 8.33 20.26
N ILE A 40 3.28 9.01 20.17
CA ILE A 40 3.71 9.93 21.22
C ILE A 40 2.93 11.23 21.06
N TYR A 41 2.10 11.58 22.04
CA TYR A 41 1.41 12.86 22.07
C TYR A 41 2.33 13.99 22.54
N SER A 42 3.01 13.76 23.66
CA SER A 42 3.98 14.72 24.20
C SER A 42 4.99 14.03 25.10
N ARG A 43 6.14 14.67 25.30
CA ARG A 43 7.13 14.29 26.30
C ARG A 43 7.47 15.48 27.17
N SER A 44 7.50 15.24 28.48
CA SER A 44 7.91 16.20 29.50
C SER A 44 8.76 15.48 30.55
N GLY A 45 10.07 15.69 30.50
CA GLY A 45 11.00 15.08 31.45
C GLY A 45 11.07 13.57 31.40
N ASP A 46 10.78 12.95 32.54
CA ASP A 46 10.69 11.50 32.68
C ASP A 46 9.32 10.95 32.25
N SER A 47 8.37 11.81 31.92
CA SER A 47 7.00 11.41 31.60
C SER A 47 6.73 11.55 30.11
N VAL A 48 6.14 10.52 29.52
CA VAL A 48 5.67 10.52 28.12
C VAL A 48 4.17 10.31 28.12
N VAL A 49 3.45 11.17 27.41
CA VAL A 49 2.03 10.99 27.14
C VAL A 49 1.89 10.30 25.80
N LEU A 50 1.34 9.09 25.83
CA LEU A 50 1.00 8.30 24.66
C LEU A 50 -0.48 8.50 24.32
N VAL A 51 -0.81 8.54 23.04
CA VAL A 51 -2.20 8.59 22.57
C VAL A 51 -2.50 7.32 21.81
N CYS A 52 -3.53 6.60 22.26
CA CYS A 52 -4.07 5.44 21.54
C CYS A 52 -5.33 5.89 20.80
N ARG A 53 -5.37 5.69 19.48
CA ARG A 53 -6.47 6.15 18.61
C ARG A 53 -7.14 4.98 17.92
N ALA A 54 -8.46 4.89 18.08
CA ALA A 54 -9.30 4.06 17.24
C ALA A 54 -9.32 4.64 15.81
N PRO A 55 -9.41 3.78 14.77
CA PRO A 55 -9.53 4.25 13.39
C PRO A 55 -10.77 5.12 13.18
N LYS A 56 -10.72 6.01 12.18
CA LYS A 56 -11.82 6.94 11.90
C LYS A 56 -13.17 6.21 11.77
N GLY A 57 -14.20 6.78 12.38
CA GLY A 57 -15.54 6.19 12.42
C GLY A 57 -15.71 5.07 13.44
N HIS A 58 -14.67 4.69 14.17
CA HIS A 58 -14.73 3.68 15.22
C HIS A 58 -14.54 4.35 16.59
N ARG A 59 -15.22 3.81 17.60
CA ARG A 59 -15.19 4.33 18.96
C ARG A 59 -14.90 3.19 19.93
N GLY A 60 -13.98 3.43 20.85
CA GLY A 60 -13.66 2.52 21.93
C GLY A 60 -14.35 2.91 23.23
N VAL A 61 -14.83 1.91 23.96
CA VAL A 61 -15.34 2.03 25.34
C VAL A 61 -14.32 1.57 26.36
N LEU A 62 -13.31 0.80 25.97
CA LEU A 62 -12.18 0.43 26.81
C LEU A 62 -10.91 0.47 25.97
N PHE A 63 -9.86 1.08 26.50
CA PHE A 63 -8.53 1.12 25.90
C PHE A 63 -7.53 0.56 26.89
N MET A 64 -6.59 -0.26 26.43
CA MET A 64 -5.57 -0.86 27.28
C MET A 64 -4.19 -0.62 26.68
N LEU A 65 -3.26 -0.20 27.54
CA LEU A 65 -1.86 0.01 27.20
C LEU A 65 -1.02 -1.15 27.74
N TYR A 66 -0.14 -1.66 26.91
CA TYR A 66 0.80 -2.73 27.23
C TYR A 66 2.23 -2.26 27.04
N ARG A 67 3.13 -2.80 27.86
CA ARG A 67 4.59 -2.74 27.68
C ARG A 67 5.06 -4.17 27.50
N ASP A 68 5.63 -4.47 26.35
CA ASP A 68 5.92 -5.82 25.88
C ASP A 68 4.66 -6.69 25.97
N THR A 69 4.58 -7.60 26.93
CA THR A 69 3.42 -8.48 27.17
C THR A 69 2.61 -8.09 28.41
N LYS A 70 3.05 -7.10 29.18
CA LYS A 70 2.44 -6.71 30.46
C LYS A 70 1.48 -5.56 30.26
N LYS A 71 0.23 -5.71 30.71
CA LYS A 71 -0.72 -4.60 30.79
C LYS A 71 -0.23 -3.57 31.80
N MET A 72 -0.04 -2.34 31.36
CA MET A 72 0.48 -1.24 32.17
C MET A 72 -0.65 -0.37 32.71
N ASP A 73 -1.62 -0.04 31.86
CA ASP A 73 -2.70 0.87 32.20
C ASP A 73 -3.95 0.57 31.35
N TRP A 74 -5.10 1.10 31.74
CA TRP A 74 -6.35 1.03 30.99
C TRP A 74 -7.25 2.23 31.29
N GLN A 75 -8.07 2.59 30.31
CA GLN A 75 -9.09 3.62 30.48
C GLN A 75 -10.41 3.14 29.90
N GLU A 76 -11.49 3.40 30.62
CA GLU A 76 -12.87 3.11 30.23
C GLU A 76 -13.66 4.43 30.17
N PRO A 77 -13.64 5.09 28.99
CA PRO A 77 -14.40 6.31 28.77
C PRO A 77 -15.90 6.06 28.97
N GLN A 78 -16.59 7.01 29.62
CA GLN A 78 -18.04 6.91 29.88
C GLN A 78 -18.87 6.74 28.61
N TYR A 79 -18.38 7.30 27.49
CA TYR A 79 -18.98 7.17 26.17
C TYR A 79 -17.90 6.74 25.17
N GLY A 80 -18.31 6.08 24.10
CA GLY A 80 -17.40 5.70 23.03
C GLY A 80 -16.60 6.91 22.51
N THR A 81 -15.28 6.84 22.63
CA THR A 81 -14.35 7.89 22.17
C THR A 81 -13.43 7.37 21.08
N GLU A 82 -12.90 8.26 20.27
CA GLU A 82 -11.94 7.93 19.22
C GLU A 82 -10.52 7.78 19.76
N GLN A 83 -10.22 8.33 20.93
CA GLN A 83 -8.86 8.30 21.50
C GLN A 83 -8.83 8.49 23.01
N VAL A 84 -7.75 8.00 23.63
CA VAL A 84 -7.40 8.21 25.04
C VAL A 84 -5.91 8.52 25.19
N TYR A 85 -5.54 9.06 26.35
CA TYR A 85 -4.16 9.45 26.66
C TYR A 85 -3.64 8.68 27.87
N PHE A 86 -2.48 8.05 27.73
CA PHE A 86 -1.80 7.34 28.81
C PHE A 86 -0.52 8.04 29.19
N THR A 87 -0.27 8.23 30.47
CA THR A 87 0.98 8.83 30.96
C THR A 87 1.89 7.73 31.48
N VAL A 88 3.03 7.52 30.81
CA VAL A 88 4.05 6.55 31.23
C VAL A 88 5.27 7.28 31.78
N ARG A 89 5.80 6.81 32.90
CA ARG A 89 7.09 7.25 33.43
C ARG A 89 8.20 6.39 32.83
N MET A 90 9.24 7.05 32.35
CA MET A 90 10.49 6.42 31.95
C MET A 90 11.33 6.22 33.18
N GLU A 91 11.41 4.97 33.63
CA GLU A 91 12.46 4.55 34.56
C GLU A 91 13.83 4.72 33.87
N GLU A 92 14.85 5.10 34.64
CA GLU A 92 16.22 5.10 34.15
C GLU A 92 16.57 3.68 33.72
N ALA A 93 16.59 3.48 32.40
CA ALA A 93 16.86 2.18 31.83
C ALA A 93 18.25 1.73 32.27
N ASP A 94 18.28 0.64 33.03
CA ASP A 94 19.49 -0.15 33.18
C ASP A 94 19.93 -0.54 31.76
N SER A 95 21.19 -0.28 31.48
CA SER A 95 21.76 -0.11 30.14
C SER A 95 21.19 -1.04 29.05
N GLY A 96 20.41 -0.47 28.11
CA GLY A 96 20.04 -1.12 26.84
C GLY A 96 18.61 -1.64 26.70
N GLN A 97 17.76 -1.54 27.71
CA GLN A 97 16.37 -2.01 27.61
C GLN A 97 15.52 -1.12 26.69
N ARG A 98 14.95 -1.75 25.66
CA ARG A 98 14.05 -1.12 24.69
C ARG A 98 12.62 -1.33 25.17
N TYR A 99 11.98 -0.29 25.66
CA TYR A 99 10.57 -0.38 26.04
C TYR A 99 9.68 -0.32 24.79
N LEU A 100 9.03 -1.42 24.46
CA LEU A 100 8.05 -1.53 23.39
C LEU A 100 6.65 -1.37 23.98
N TYR A 101 5.90 -0.41 23.47
CA TYR A 101 4.53 -0.17 23.88
C TYR A 101 3.56 -0.51 22.75
N CYS A 102 2.41 -1.05 23.10
CA CYS A 102 1.31 -1.23 22.17
C CYS A 102 -0.02 -1.00 22.90
N CYS A 103 -1.08 -0.71 22.15
CA CYS A 103 -2.41 -0.55 22.71
C CYS A 103 -3.44 -1.35 21.93
N LEU A 104 -4.57 -1.61 22.56
CA LEU A 104 -5.76 -2.17 21.92
C LEU A 104 -7.01 -1.54 22.53
N TYR A 105 -8.14 -1.63 21.82
CA TYR A 105 -9.42 -1.14 22.33
C TYR A 105 -10.54 -2.15 22.19
N LYS A 106 -11.61 -1.94 22.96
CA LYS A 106 -12.87 -2.66 22.88
C LYS A 106 -13.95 -1.71 22.36
N ASN A 107 -14.74 -2.12 21.38
CA ASN A 107 -15.87 -1.33 20.89
C ASN A 107 -17.12 -1.51 21.77
N GLN A 108 -18.22 -0.83 21.40
CA GLN A 108 -19.49 -0.88 22.12
C GLN A 108 -20.16 -2.26 22.07
N GLU A 109 -19.93 -3.00 20.98
CA GLU A 109 -20.40 -4.38 20.77
C GLU A 109 -19.60 -5.41 21.60
N GLY A 110 -18.56 -4.95 22.29
CA GLY A 110 -17.74 -5.75 23.19
C GLY A 110 -16.65 -6.57 22.52
N LEU A 111 -16.36 -6.31 21.26
CA LEU A 111 -15.27 -6.91 20.49
C LEU A 111 -13.97 -6.17 20.75
N TYR A 112 -12.87 -6.92 20.84
CA TYR A 112 -11.52 -6.37 20.97
C TYR A 112 -10.84 -6.22 19.62
N SER A 113 -10.05 -5.16 19.49
CA SER A 113 -9.20 -4.94 18.34
C SER A 113 -7.94 -5.80 18.45
N LEU A 114 -7.24 -5.95 17.33
CA LEU A 114 -5.85 -6.35 17.36
C LEU A 114 -5.01 -5.28 18.07
N PHE A 115 -3.80 -5.66 18.51
CA PHE A 115 -2.82 -4.73 19.06
C PHE A 115 -2.31 -3.77 17.98
N SER A 116 -2.09 -2.52 18.37
CA SER A 116 -1.38 -1.54 17.55
C SER A 116 0.03 -2.04 17.21
N PRO A 117 0.64 -1.52 16.13
CA PRO A 117 2.08 -1.64 15.95
C PRO A 117 2.85 -1.21 17.21
N TYR A 118 3.98 -1.86 17.48
CA TYR A 118 4.81 -1.51 18.62
C TYR A 118 5.48 -0.15 18.43
N LEU A 119 5.27 0.72 19.42
CA LEU A 119 5.95 2.01 19.56
C LEU A 119 7.19 1.83 20.45
N GLN A 120 8.35 2.09 19.88
CA GLN A 120 9.61 2.06 20.62
C GLN A 120 9.91 3.44 21.22
N LEU A 121 10.00 3.52 22.54
CA LEU A 121 10.45 4.74 23.20
C LEU A 121 11.98 4.77 23.28
N LYS A 122 12.62 5.65 22.48
CA LYS A 122 14.06 5.89 22.57
C LYS A 122 14.42 6.64 23.86
N GLN A 123 15.60 6.30 24.40
CA GLN A 123 16.14 6.74 25.69
C GLN A 123 16.37 8.26 25.75
N LYS A 124 16.42 8.76 26.99
CA LYS A 124 16.62 10.16 27.38
C LYS A 124 17.92 10.73 26.76
N GLY A 125 17.86 11.97 26.27
CA GLY A 125 19.06 12.80 26.04
C GLY A 125 19.31 13.28 24.61
N VAL A 126 18.71 12.64 23.59
CA VAL A 126 18.89 13.09 22.18
C VAL A 126 17.54 13.48 21.59
N LEU A 127 17.38 14.78 21.33
CA LEU A 127 16.23 15.31 20.62
C LEU A 127 16.36 15.01 19.12
N PRO A 128 15.26 14.62 18.43
CA PRO A 128 15.27 14.42 16.98
C PRO A 128 15.80 15.64 16.21
N VAL A 129 16.44 15.39 15.07
CA VAL A 129 16.94 16.46 14.20
C VAL A 129 15.77 17.20 13.54
N PRO A 130 15.71 18.55 13.61
CA PRO A 130 14.67 19.33 12.93
C PRO A 130 14.89 19.40 11.42
N SER A 131 13.83 19.72 10.69
CA SER A 131 13.89 20.05 9.26
C SER A 131 13.77 21.56 9.04
N LEU A 132 14.50 22.08 8.06
CA LEU A 132 14.46 23.48 7.64
C LEU A 132 14.17 23.55 6.15
N VAL A 133 13.13 24.27 5.76
CA VAL A 133 12.70 24.41 4.36
C VAL A 133 12.38 25.86 4.03
N LEU A 134 12.59 26.26 2.77
CA LEU A 134 12.15 27.56 2.25
C LEU A 134 10.65 27.47 1.93
N GLN A 135 9.84 28.26 2.64
CA GLN A 135 8.38 28.30 2.46
C GLN A 135 7.97 29.32 1.41
N GLN A 136 8.60 30.50 1.40
CA GLN A 136 8.25 31.60 0.48
C GLN A 136 9.47 32.47 0.19
N GLN A 137 9.61 32.90 -1.07
CA GLN A 137 10.71 33.70 -1.59
C GLN A 137 10.17 35.01 -2.21
N THR A 138 9.70 35.91 -1.35
CA THR A 138 9.25 37.26 -1.73
C THR A 138 10.31 38.30 -1.29
N ASP A 139 9.91 39.53 -0.96
CA ASP A 139 10.78 40.59 -0.42
C ASP A 139 11.45 40.20 0.91
N VAL A 140 10.83 39.29 1.65
CA VAL A 140 11.37 38.62 2.85
C VAL A 140 11.23 37.12 2.64
N TRP A 141 12.30 36.36 2.91
CA TRP A 141 12.29 34.91 2.82
C TRP A 141 11.71 34.31 4.10
N HIS A 142 10.74 33.41 3.96
CA HIS A 142 10.13 32.72 5.08
C HIS A 142 10.70 31.31 5.16
N LEU A 143 11.52 31.05 6.18
CA LEU A 143 12.11 29.74 6.44
C LEU A 143 11.27 29.01 7.48
N LEU A 144 10.69 27.87 7.13
CA LEU A 144 9.93 27.03 8.04
C LEU A 144 10.85 26.00 8.69
N CYS A 145 10.96 26.07 10.02
CA CYS A 145 11.64 25.05 10.80
C CYS A 145 10.62 24.17 11.53
N THR A 146 10.75 22.85 11.38
CA THR A 146 9.86 21.86 12.00
C THR A 146 10.67 20.95 12.91
N GLY A 147 10.32 20.94 14.20
CA GLY A 147 10.89 20.06 15.21
C GLY A 147 10.06 18.79 15.39
N SER A 148 10.37 18.01 16.42
CA SER A 148 9.59 16.80 16.70
C SER A 148 8.21 17.15 17.30
N PRO A 149 7.11 16.52 16.80
CA PRO A 149 5.77 16.72 17.34
C PRO A 149 5.63 16.29 18.81
N ALA A 150 6.57 15.48 19.31
CA ALA A 150 6.61 15.06 20.72
C ALA A 150 6.95 16.20 21.69
N TYR A 151 7.48 17.34 21.19
CA TYR A 151 7.87 18.49 22.02
C TYR A 151 7.23 19.78 21.49
N PRO A 152 5.91 19.93 21.61
CA PRO A 152 5.22 21.15 21.20
C PRO A 152 5.63 22.33 22.10
N GLY A 153 5.57 23.56 21.57
CA GLY A 153 5.95 24.76 22.32
C GLY A 153 7.46 24.94 22.54
N SER A 154 8.29 24.13 21.86
CA SER A 154 9.76 24.25 21.90
C SER A 154 10.25 25.61 21.42
N MET A 155 11.46 25.98 21.84
CA MET A 155 12.14 27.20 21.38
C MET A 155 13.07 26.87 20.22
N PHE A 156 12.90 27.56 19.11
CA PHE A 156 13.61 27.34 17.85
C PHE A 156 14.59 28.48 17.60
N SER A 157 15.79 28.13 17.15
CA SER A 157 16.88 29.05 16.86
C SER A 157 17.39 28.81 15.44
N LEU A 158 17.54 29.89 14.68
CA LEU A 158 18.08 29.89 13.32
C LEU A 158 19.55 30.31 13.35
N TYR A 159 20.41 29.59 12.65
CA TYR A 159 21.86 29.84 12.55
C TYR A 159 22.26 29.98 11.08
N VAL A 160 23.29 30.79 10.82
CA VAL A 160 24.09 30.63 9.59
C VAL A 160 25.08 29.49 9.83
N ALA A 161 25.30 28.64 8.82
CA ALA A 161 26.21 27.50 8.93
C ALA A 161 27.61 27.95 9.34
N GLY A 162 28.19 27.25 10.32
CA GLY A 162 29.49 27.62 10.92
C GLY A 162 29.41 28.65 12.05
N ASN A 163 28.32 29.42 12.18
CA ASN A 163 28.18 30.39 13.26
C ASN A 163 27.77 29.71 14.58
N LYS A 164 28.28 30.25 15.68
CA LYS A 164 27.94 29.81 17.05
C LYS A 164 26.69 30.50 17.61
N LEU A 165 26.46 31.75 17.22
CA LEU A 165 25.33 32.56 17.70
C LEU A 165 24.14 32.46 16.74
N PRO A 166 22.91 32.41 17.27
CA PRO A 166 21.71 32.40 16.45
C PRO A 166 21.48 33.78 15.81
N VAL A 167 20.92 33.77 14.60
CA VAL A 167 20.41 34.95 13.90
C VAL A 167 19.08 35.40 14.52
N ALA A 168 18.24 34.44 14.88
CA ALA A 168 16.93 34.69 15.48
C ALA A 168 16.49 33.48 16.32
N THR A 169 15.68 33.75 17.34
CA THR A 169 15.11 32.74 18.22
C THR A 169 13.63 33.02 18.44
N TYR A 170 12.78 32.00 18.27
CA TYR A 170 11.34 32.10 18.46
C TYR A 170 10.77 30.93 19.25
N HIS A 171 9.73 31.19 20.01
CA HIS A 171 8.93 30.14 20.64
C HIS A 171 7.83 29.66 19.70
N ALA A 172 7.68 28.35 19.56
CA ALA A 172 6.49 27.80 18.95
C ALA A 172 5.27 28.03 19.85
N LYS A 173 4.09 28.16 19.24
CA LYS A 173 2.82 28.19 19.98
C LYS A 173 2.67 26.88 20.77
N ALA A 174 1.92 26.92 21.88
CA ALA A 174 1.82 25.82 22.85
C ALA A 174 1.54 24.42 22.27
N LEU A 175 0.82 24.32 21.14
CA LEU A 175 0.48 23.04 20.47
C LEU A 175 1.18 22.84 19.12
N HIS A 176 2.06 23.75 18.74
CA HIS A 176 2.78 23.69 17.48
C HIS A 176 4.22 23.23 17.72
N HIS A 177 4.75 22.49 16.76
CA HIS A 177 6.13 21.98 16.76
C HIS A 177 6.94 22.60 15.60
N GLN A 178 6.53 23.79 15.15
CA GLN A 178 7.14 24.48 14.02
C GLN A 178 7.08 26.00 14.20
N VAL A 179 8.03 26.71 13.57
CA VAL A 179 8.08 28.17 13.50
C VAL A 179 8.53 28.63 12.12
N THR A 180 8.12 29.84 11.75
CA THR A 180 8.56 30.50 10.51
C THR A 180 9.48 31.67 10.85
N PHE A 181 10.70 31.66 10.31
CA PHE A 181 11.67 32.75 10.43
C PHE A 181 11.57 33.68 9.23
N PRO A 182 11.30 34.98 9.43
CA PRO A 182 11.49 35.98 8.39
C PRO A 182 12.97 36.33 8.31
N VAL A 183 13.57 36.15 7.12
CA VAL A 183 14.98 36.45 6.85
C VAL A 183 15.04 37.46 5.70
N PRO A 184 15.71 38.61 5.89
CA PRO A 184 15.90 39.57 4.81
C PRO A 184 16.75 38.96 3.70
N VAL A 185 16.46 39.32 2.45
CA VAL A 185 17.29 38.91 1.31
C VAL A 185 18.70 39.45 1.53
N GLN A 186 19.69 38.55 1.65
CA GLN A 186 21.09 38.97 1.82
C GLN A 186 21.77 39.16 0.46
N ASP A 187 22.67 40.13 0.38
CA ASP A 187 23.51 40.40 -0.81
C ASP A 187 24.60 39.35 -1.07
N SER A 188 24.73 38.35 -0.19
CA SER A 188 25.68 37.25 -0.35
C SER A 188 25.17 36.26 -1.41
N PRO A 189 26.07 35.73 -2.27
CA PRO A 189 25.65 34.90 -3.41
C PRO A 189 24.99 33.60 -2.96
N VAL A 190 25.48 32.98 -1.88
CA VAL A 190 24.87 31.81 -1.25
C VAL A 190 25.09 31.88 0.27
N THR A 191 24.02 31.76 1.04
CA THR A 191 24.08 31.61 2.50
C THR A 191 23.42 30.31 2.94
N PHE A 192 24.09 29.56 3.82
CA PHE A 192 23.57 28.31 4.35
C PHE A 192 22.95 28.55 5.72
N TYR A 193 21.67 28.20 5.88
CA TYR A 193 20.98 28.28 7.16
C TYR A 193 20.79 26.91 7.78
N GLN A 194 20.83 26.86 9.11
CA GLN A 194 20.55 25.68 9.90
C GLN A 194 19.59 26.05 11.02
N CYS A 195 18.67 25.15 11.33
CA CYS A 195 17.77 25.31 12.45
C CYS A 195 18.13 24.34 13.58
N GLN A 196 17.91 24.77 14.82
CA GLN A 196 17.99 23.96 16.01
C GLN A 196 16.76 24.25 16.87
N TYR A 197 16.25 23.27 17.61
CA TYR A 197 15.26 23.55 18.64
C TYR A 197 15.75 23.07 20.00
N THR A 198 15.22 23.69 21.03
CA THR A 198 15.46 23.34 22.43
C THR A 198 14.12 22.98 23.04
N ALA A 199 14.12 21.87 23.76
CA ALA A 199 12.94 21.38 24.47
C ALA A 199 13.29 21.13 25.93
N LEU A 200 12.29 21.27 26.80
CA LEU A 200 12.45 21.01 28.22
C LEU A 200 12.46 19.49 28.48
N LEU A 201 13.64 18.95 28.76
CA LEU A 201 13.83 17.57 29.18
C LEU A 201 14.00 17.52 30.70
N GLY A 202 12.87 17.53 31.40
CA GLY A 202 12.83 17.45 32.86
C GLY A 202 12.87 18.85 33.42
N SER A 203 13.95 19.20 34.10
CA SER A 203 14.23 20.57 34.54
C SER A 203 15.23 21.30 33.63
N THR A 204 15.81 20.62 32.63
CA THR A 204 16.89 21.16 31.81
C THR A 204 16.42 21.36 30.37
N TRP A 205 16.68 22.55 29.82
CA TRP A 205 16.52 22.78 28.38
C TRP A 205 17.66 22.10 27.63
N SER A 206 17.32 21.14 26.77
CA SER A 206 18.29 20.43 25.95
C SER A 206 18.14 20.85 24.49
N PRO A 207 19.25 21.11 23.78
CA PRO A 207 19.21 21.39 22.36
C PRO A 207 19.16 20.12 21.52
N SER A 208 18.48 20.18 20.38
CA SER A 208 18.58 19.20 19.29
C SER A 208 19.91 19.33 18.57
N GLU A 209 20.25 18.36 17.73
CA GLU A 209 21.24 18.61 16.68
C GLU A 209 20.72 19.66 15.69
N ARG A 210 21.62 20.25 14.90
CA ARG A 210 21.26 21.22 13.86
C ARG A 210 20.72 20.49 12.63
N SER A 211 19.75 21.11 11.96
CA SER A 211 19.22 20.62 10.69
C SER A 211 20.31 20.53 9.62
N ALA A 212 20.00 19.77 8.56
CA ALA A 212 20.75 19.87 7.32
C ALA A 212 20.81 21.34 6.85
N PRO A 213 21.95 21.80 6.32
CA PRO A 213 22.11 23.18 5.86
C PRO A 213 21.24 23.43 4.62
N LEU A 214 20.43 24.47 4.68
CA LEU A 214 19.62 24.95 3.57
C LEU A 214 20.38 26.08 2.86
N ALA A 215 20.78 25.84 1.60
CA ALA A 215 21.40 26.85 0.77
C ALA A 215 20.34 27.82 0.25
N LEU A 216 20.52 29.11 0.49
CA LEU A 216 19.73 30.17 -0.11
C LEU A 216 20.61 30.97 -1.08
N THR A 217 20.21 31.02 -2.33
CA THR A 217 20.95 31.68 -3.41
C THR A 217 20.27 32.99 -3.76
N THR A 218 21.01 34.10 -3.65
CA THR A 218 20.54 35.41 -4.11
C THR A 218 20.95 35.58 -5.56
N GLY A 219 19.98 35.47 -6.47
CA GLY A 219 20.19 35.63 -7.90
C GLY A 219 19.29 34.70 -8.69
N LEU A 220 18.48 35.31 -9.56
CA LEU A 220 17.33 34.74 -10.28
C LEU A 220 16.06 34.68 -9.44
N SER A 221 15.51 35.85 -9.12
CA SER A 221 14.10 36.00 -9.44
C SER A 221 13.95 35.53 -10.90
N PRO A 222 13.15 34.49 -11.23
CA PRO A 222 12.66 34.41 -12.59
C PRO A 222 12.08 35.80 -12.89
N PRO A 223 12.31 36.37 -14.08
CA PRO A 223 11.76 37.67 -14.40
C PRO A 223 10.29 37.64 -13.99
N SER A 224 9.81 38.76 -13.43
CA SER A 224 8.39 39.09 -13.41
C SER A 224 7.93 39.16 -14.87
N SER A 225 7.89 37.99 -15.50
CA SER A 225 7.19 37.66 -16.70
C SER A 225 5.77 37.75 -16.21
N LYS A 226 5.12 38.88 -16.53
CA LYS A 226 3.66 38.97 -16.62
C LYS A 226 3.17 37.61 -17.08
N GLY A 227 2.67 36.84 -16.13
CA GLY A 227 2.36 35.44 -16.34
C GLY A 227 1.29 35.40 -17.40
N VAL A 228 1.68 35.01 -18.61
CA VAL A 228 0.72 34.43 -19.53
C VAL A 228 0.20 33.20 -18.79
N ASP A 229 -1.12 33.11 -18.61
CA ASP A 229 -1.77 32.03 -17.88
C ASP A 229 -1.49 30.68 -18.55
N TRP A 230 -0.37 30.07 -18.17
CA TRP A 230 0.04 28.71 -18.53
C TRP A 230 -0.99 27.61 -18.18
N PRO A 231 -1.93 27.77 -17.21
CA PRO A 231 -3.00 26.79 -17.01
C PRO A 231 -3.97 26.67 -18.20
N LEU A 232 -4.18 27.75 -18.96
CA LEU A 232 -5.03 27.72 -20.16
C LEU A 232 -4.33 27.07 -21.36
N VAL A 233 -3.00 27.22 -21.46
CA VAL A 233 -2.23 26.66 -22.57
C VAL A 233 -2.07 25.14 -22.41
N LEU A 234 -1.76 24.63 -21.22
CA LEU A 234 -1.64 23.18 -20.99
C LEU A 234 -3.00 22.45 -21.03
N GLY A 235 -4.08 23.09 -20.61
CA GLY A 235 -5.44 22.55 -20.75
C GLY A 235 -5.91 22.45 -22.20
N SER A 236 -5.50 23.40 -23.05
CA SER A 236 -5.88 23.43 -24.47
C SER A 236 -5.24 22.32 -25.29
N PHE A 237 -4.01 21.89 -24.97
CA PHE A 237 -3.38 20.76 -25.65
C PHE A 237 -4.06 19.42 -25.30
N SER A 238 -4.56 19.26 -24.07
CA SER A 238 -5.30 18.06 -23.65
C SER A 238 -6.63 17.93 -24.42
N ALA A 239 -7.39 19.02 -24.56
CA ALA A 239 -8.65 19.00 -25.32
C ALA A 239 -8.43 18.71 -26.81
N ALA A 240 -7.37 19.28 -27.42
CA ALA A 240 -7.03 19.02 -28.82
C ALA A 240 -6.64 17.55 -29.05
N VAL A 241 -5.84 16.97 -28.16
CA VAL A 241 -5.44 15.55 -28.24
C VAL A 241 -6.66 14.64 -28.04
N LEU A 242 -7.53 14.92 -27.06
CA LEU A 242 -8.76 14.15 -26.85
C LEU A 242 -9.71 14.24 -28.04
N PHE A 243 -9.84 15.42 -28.65
CA PHE A 243 -10.66 15.61 -29.84
C PHE A 243 -10.09 14.82 -31.02
N LEU A 244 -8.78 14.86 -31.25
CA LEU A 244 -8.12 14.05 -32.28
C LEU A 244 -8.27 12.54 -32.03
N CYS A 245 -8.11 12.08 -30.79
CA CYS A 245 -8.36 10.68 -30.43
C CYS A 245 -9.82 10.29 -30.72
N SER A 246 -10.79 11.14 -30.36
CA SER A 246 -12.21 10.88 -30.62
C SER A 246 -12.51 10.75 -32.12
N LEU A 247 -11.92 11.59 -32.96
CA LEU A 247 -12.07 11.52 -34.42
C LEU A 247 -11.49 10.22 -34.97
N VAL A 248 -10.31 9.81 -34.51
CA VAL A 248 -9.68 8.54 -34.91
C VAL A 248 -10.57 7.35 -34.52
N PHE A 249 -11.14 7.35 -33.32
CA PHE A 249 -12.06 6.30 -32.88
C PHE A 249 -13.31 6.24 -33.77
N VAL A 250 -13.93 7.38 -34.10
CA VAL A 250 -15.09 7.43 -35.00
C VAL A 250 -14.75 6.90 -36.38
N VAL A 251 -13.60 7.27 -36.96
CA VAL A 251 -13.15 6.76 -38.26
C VAL A 251 -12.92 5.24 -38.23
N VAL A 252 -12.32 4.70 -37.16
CA VAL A 252 -12.11 3.26 -37.00
C VAL A 252 -13.44 2.52 -36.86
N LEU A 253 -14.38 3.05 -36.08
CA LEU A 253 -15.72 2.46 -35.93
C LEU A 253 -16.50 2.49 -37.25
N ALA A 254 -16.44 3.60 -38.00
CA ALA A 254 -17.04 3.70 -39.33
C ALA A 254 -16.42 2.69 -40.31
N LYS A 255 -15.08 2.58 -40.35
CA LYS A 255 -14.40 1.58 -41.19
C LYS A 255 -14.76 0.15 -40.80
N ARG A 256 -14.86 -0.15 -39.50
CA ARG A 256 -15.31 -1.47 -39.01
C ARG A 256 -16.75 -1.75 -39.40
N LYS A 257 -17.67 -0.77 -39.31
CA LYS A 257 -19.05 -0.92 -39.75
C LYS A 257 -19.17 -1.12 -41.26
N VAL A 258 -18.43 -0.36 -42.06
CA VAL A 258 -18.40 -0.50 -43.52
C VAL A 258 -17.83 -1.87 -43.90
N LYS A 259 -16.74 -2.30 -43.24
CA LYS A 259 -16.15 -3.63 -43.47
C LYS A 259 -17.12 -4.74 -43.09
N ALA A 260 -17.78 -4.65 -41.94
CA ALA A 260 -18.78 -5.62 -41.51
C ALA A 260 -19.98 -5.67 -42.48
N SER A 261 -20.47 -4.52 -42.95
CA SER A 261 -21.56 -4.46 -43.93
C SER A 261 -21.14 -4.99 -45.31
N ALA A 262 -19.90 -4.75 -45.73
CA ALA A 262 -19.35 -5.30 -46.97
C ALA A 262 -19.16 -6.82 -46.89
N GLU A 263 -18.64 -7.33 -45.78
CA GLU A 263 -18.53 -8.77 -45.51
C GLU A 263 -19.91 -9.44 -45.46
N GLU A 264 -20.90 -8.80 -44.84
CA GLU A 264 -22.27 -9.29 -44.81
C GLU A 264 -22.89 -9.35 -46.22
N LYS A 265 -22.70 -8.31 -47.04
CA LYS A 265 -23.12 -8.33 -48.45
C LYS A 265 -22.44 -9.44 -49.25
N LYS A 266 -21.15 -9.69 -49.03
CA LYS A 266 -20.41 -10.79 -49.68
C LYS A 266 -20.96 -12.15 -49.25
N ARG A 267 -21.27 -12.35 -47.96
CA ARG A 267 -21.89 -13.59 -47.45
C ARG A 267 -23.28 -13.83 -48.06
N ARG A 268 -24.08 -12.78 -48.25
CA ARG A 268 -25.39 -12.89 -48.92
C ARG A 268 -25.27 -13.32 -50.38
N GLN A 269 -24.30 -12.78 -51.13
CA GLN A 269 -24.03 -13.21 -52.50
C GLN A 269 -23.56 -14.67 -52.56
N GLN A 270 -22.69 -15.07 -51.63
CA GLN A 270 -22.20 -16.44 -51.55
C GLN A 270 -23.32 -17.42 -51.19
N ALA A 271 -24.22 -17.06 -50.27
CA ALA A 271 -25.41 -17.86 -49.94
C ALA A 271 -26.37 -17.98 -51.14
N HIS A 272 -26.55 -16.92 -51.93
CA HIS A 272 -27.34 -16.97 -53.16
C HIS A 272 -26.70 -17.86 -54.24
N PHE A 273 -25.37 -17.92 -54.29
CA PHE A 273 -24.66 -18.86 -55.17
C PHE A 273 -24.87 -20.31 -54.74
N TRP A 274 -24.66 -20.63 -53.46
CA TRP A 274 -24.82 -22.00 -52.94
C TRP A 274 -26.25 -22.52 -53.04
N THR A 275 -27.26 -21.68 -52.83
CA THR A 275 -28.67 -22.06 -53.04
C THR A 275 -28.97 -22.41 -54.51
N LYS A 276 -28.39 -21.68 -55.47
CA LYS A 276 -28.49 -22.00 -56.90
C LYS A 276 -27.76 -23.30 -57.27
N VAL A 277 -26.65 -23.62 -56.60
CA VAL A 277 -25.91 -24.87 -56.80
C VAL A 277 -26.68 -26.06 -56.21
N HIS A 278 -27.17 -25.96 -54.98
CA HIS A 278 -27.94 -27.05 -54.36
C HIS A 278 -29.28 -27.32 -55.05
N ALA A 279 -29.91 -26.31 -55.66
CA ALA A 279 -31.08 -26.52 -56.51
C ALA A 279 -30.79 -27.39 -57.76
N ARG A 280 -29.52 -27.58 -58.14
CA ARG A 280 -29.11 -28.53 -59.19
C ARG A 280 -28.75 -29.93 -58.68
N ASP A 281 -28.45 -30.09 -57.39
CA ASP A 281 -27.99 -31.38 -56.82
C ASP A 281 -29.13 -32.33 -56.42
N HIS A 282 -30.40 -31.89 -56.46
CA HIS A 282 -31.57 -32.76 -56.25
C HIS A 282 -31.90 -33.67 -57.45
N ILE A 283 -31.03 -33.74 -58.47
CA ILE A 283 -31.23 -34.56 -59.67
C ILE A 283 -30.49 -35.91 -59.59
N VAL A 284 -29.66 -36.17 -58.57
CA VAL A 284 -28.94 -37.45 -58.46
C VAL A 284 -29.15 -38.08 -57.08
N ASP A 285 -30.28 -38.77 -56.93
CA ASP A 285 -30.48 -39.75 -55.87
C ASP A 285 -30.05 -41.14 -56.36
N LEU A 286 -29.65 -41.97 -55.39
CA LEU A 286 -29.68 -43.44 -55.34
C LEU A 286 -28.37 -44.22 -55.17
N THR A 287 -28.37 -44.86 -54.00
CA THR A 287 -28.01 -46.27 -53.69
C THR A 287 -26.54 -46.59 -53.36
N VAL A 288 -26.31 -47.21 -52.18
CA VAL A 288 -26.06 -48.67 -52.07
C VAL A 288 -25.63 -49.08 -50.64
N ARG A 289 -26.33 -50.13 -50.18
CA ARG A 289 -26.09 -51.25 -49.22
C ARG A 289 -25.03 -51.24 -48.09
N ARG A 290 -25.52 -51.89 -47.03
CA ARG A 290 -24.95 -52.34 -45.75
C ARG A 290 -24.35 -53.75 -45.84
N THR A 291 -23.22 -54.01 -45.18
CA THR A 291 -22.78 -55.36 -44.76
C THR A 291 -21.83 -55.27 -43.56
N SER A 292 -22.01 -56.18 -42.61
CA SER A 292 -21.33 -56.32 -41.31
C SER A 292 -20.40 -57.53 -41.28
N CYS A 293 -19.29 -57.50 -40.54
CA CYS A 293 -18.73 -58.68 -39.87
C CYS A 293 -17.65 -58.34 -38.82
N THR A 294 -17.60 -59.18 -37.78
CA THR A 294 -16.65 -59.26 -36.66
C THR A 294 -15.71 -60.47 -36.84
N SER A 295 -14.51 -60.47 -36.24
CA SER A 295 -13.85 -61.60 -35.51
C SER A 295 -12.30 -61.62 -35.62
N GLN A 296 -11.64 -61.97 -34.50
CA GLN A 296 -10.32 -62.63 -34.30
C GLN A 296 -9.02 -61.86 -34.65
N GLU A 297 -7.96 -61.68 -33.83
CA GLU A 297 -7.28 -62.36 -32.70
C GLU A 297 -5.96 -63.12 -33.08
N TRP A 298 -4.87 -62.76 -32.36
CA TRP A 298 -3.44 -63.20 -32.29
C TRP A 298 -2.46 -62.96 -33.46
N ALA A 299 -1.30 -62.33 -33.20
CA ALA A 299 -0.03 -63.03 -32.89
C ALA A 299 1.22 -62.10 -32.90
N CYS A 300 2.21 -62.49 -32.09
CA CYS A 300 3.49 -61.82 -31.76
C CYS A 300 4.63 -62.00 -32.79
N GLY A 301 5.60 -61.08 -32.72
CA GLY A 301 7.05 -61.24 -33.01
C GLY A 301 7.44 -61.37 -34.48
N ASP A 302 8.61 -60.96 -34.99
CA ASP A 302 9.80 -60.22 -34.54
C ASP A 302 10.51 -59.83 -35.87
N THR A 303 11.44 -58.85 -35.89
CA THR A 303 12.74 -58.94 -36.60
C THR A 303 13.58 -57.68 -36.33
N GLU A 304 14.86 -57.95 -36.05
CA GLU A 304 15.94 -57.13 -35.53
C GLU A 304 16.52 -56.07 -36.50
N GLY A 305 17.26 -55.12 -35.91
CA GLY A 305 18.28 -54.28 -36.55
C GLY A 305 19.23 -53.69 -35.48
N PRO A 306 20.54 -53.99 -35.47
CA PRO A 306 21.44 -53.73 -34.33
C PRO A 306 22.35 -52.48 -34.50
N SER A 307 23.17 -52.24 -33.45
CA SER A 307 24.34 -51.33 -33.32
C SER A 307 24.02 -49.91 -32.79
N THR A 308 24.68 -49.32 -31.77
CA THR A 308 25.97 -49.57 -31.09
C THR A 308 26.02 -48.84 -29.72
N SER A 309 26.66 -49.46 -28.71
CA SER A 309 27.44 -48.96 -27.51
C SER A 309 27.32 -47.50 -27.00
N SER A 310 27.48 -47.11 -25.72
CA SER A 310 28.22 -47.59 -24.53
C SER A 310 27.73 -46.79 -23.29
N LEU A 311 27.38 -47.41 -22.15
CA LEU A 311 28.23 -47.67 -20.97
C LEU A 311 28.78 -46.40 -20.24
N TRP A 312 28.15 -45.96 -19.14
CA TRP A 312 28.67 -46.06 -17.75
C TRP A 312 27.84 -45.23 -16.73
N SER A 313 27.51 -45.86 -15.60
CA SER A 313 26.96 -45.32 -14.33
C SER A 313 28.14 -44.86 -13.40
N PRO A 314 28.02 -44.41 -12.12
CA PRO A 314 27.02 -44.75 -11.08
C PRO A 314 26.62 -43.66 -10.04
N LEU A 315 25.76 -44.10 -9.11
CA LEU A 315 25.18 -43.43 -7.94
C LEU A 315 26.18 -42.89 -6.89
N SER A 316 25.74 -41.90 -6.10
CA SER A 316 26.16 -41.74 -4.70
C SER A 316 25.02 -41.17 -3.84
N THR A 317 24.80 -41.84 -2.71
CA THR A 317 23.80 -41.63 -1.66
C THR A 317 24.48 -40.96 -0.46
N PHE A 318 23.81 -40.15 0.38
CA PHE A 318 23.94 -40.16 1.86
C PHE A 318 22.95 -39.18 2.55
N THR A 319 21.93 -39.77 3.18
CA THR A 319 21.48 -39.67 4.61
C THR A 319 21.30 -38.32 5.36
N THR A 320 20.12 -38.24 6.00
CA THR A 320 19.54 -37.40 7.10
C THR A 320 20.45 -37.24 8.38
N PRO A 321 20.11 -36.52 9.50
CA PRO A 321 18.79 -36.14 10.06
C PRO A 321 18.70 -34.80 10.90
N ILE A 322 17.60 -34.69 11.70
CA ILE A 322 17.33 -33.85 12.90
C ILE A 322 16.47 -32.58 12.58
N HIS A 323 15.32 -32.27 13.20
CA HIS A 323 14.76 -32.53 14.54
C HIS A 323 13.22 -32.52 14.51
#